data_AF-D8FF38-F1
#
_entry.id   AF-D8FF38-F1
#
_cell.length_a   1.000
_cell.length_b   1.000
_cell.length_c   1.000
_cell.angle_alpha   90.00
_cell.angle_beta   90.00
_cell.angle_gamma   90.00
#
_symmetry.space_group_name_H-M   'P 1'
#
loop_
_entity.id
_entity.type
_entity.pdbx_description
1 polymer ?
#
loop_
_entity_poly.entity_id
_entity_poly.type
_entity_poly.pdbx_seq_one_letter_code
_entity_poly.pdbx_strand_id
1 'polypeptide(L)'
;MSTRKRRMSPREYGKREDLLIEVTVNAKTDDAEGSFSTPTEFVRAAFDKVLEKVEVESDIKERLFEAYLSAHQAGSPHEERKAVTAHLVGTKWRWSWLDEWIDRFNFENEWPPSFFPYREFLEKRNSYRVAPTNVSESLYLFTVKELRAWLKENEIKVRPCRKRQELEVAMIEAVPWERFCDVALEQYQRNEATRRATFNEKKEEARCNLLTHTITALAYQLRRRSPSREIEGWTWIIQPDDTSFARAAAKNFNEGQSETFPPYYPGDGSYIKHVRKEKMGKELQ
;
A
#
# COMPACT_ATOMS: atom_id res chain seq x y z
N MET A 1 -28.49 15.65 50.61
CA MET A 1 -27.70 16.90 50.67
C MET A 1 -26.99 16.97 52.02
N SER A 2 -25.77 17.52 52.01
CA SER A 2 -24.92 17.85 53.17
C SER A 2 -23.90 16.80 53.62
N THR A 3 -22.77 16.80 52.92
CA THR A 3 -21.44 16.44 53.40
C THR A 3 -21.00 17.35 54.55
N ARG A 4 -20.44 16.77 55.62
CA ARG A 4 -19.37 17.39 56.41
C ARG A 4 -18.66 16.34 57.27
N LYS A 5 -17.46 15.94 56.87
CA LYS A 5 -16.44 15.49 57.82
C LYS A 5 -15.41 16.60 57.97
N ARG A 6 -15.22 17.00 59.23
CA ARG A 6 -14.27 17.99 59.74
C ARG A 6 -13.02 17.26 60.24
N ARG A 7 -11.86 17.91 60.05
CA ARG A 7 -10.66 17.93 60.94
C ARG A 7 -9.87 16.60 61.06
N MET A 8 -8.53 16.56 61.14
CA MET A 8 -7.54 17.46 61.77
C MET A 8 -6.10 17.17 61.21
N SER A 9 -5.21 18.17 61.27
CA SER A 9 -3.73 18.05 61.15
C SER A 9 -3.10 17.79 62.55
N PRO A 10 -1.78 17.98 62.87
CA PRO A 10 -0.50 18.07 62.11
C PRO A 10 0.68 17.27 62.78
N ARG A 11 1.91 17.44 62.25
CA ARG A 11 3.27 17.17 62.85
C ARG A 11 3.80 15.74 62.72
N GLU A 12 5.10 15.47 62.53
CA GLU A 12 6.37 16.16 62.26
C GLU A 12 7.42 15.03 62.05
N TYR A 13 8.67 15.40 61.76
CA TYR A 13 9.90 14.57 61.64
C TYR A 13 10.16 14.03 60.22
N GLY A 14 11.29 14.31 59.57
CA GLY A 14 12.48 15.02 60.00
C GLY A 14 13.47 15.13 58.83
N LYS A 15 14.27 16.18 58.86
CA LYS A 15 15.35 16.50 57.91
C LYS A 15 16.38 15.36 57.84
N ARG A 16 16.80 15.03 56.62
CA ARG A 16 18.20 14.69 56.30
C ARG A 16 18.55 15.32 54.95
N GLU A 17 19.24 16.45 55.06
CA GLU A 17 20.18 16.91 54.04
C GLU A 17 21.37 15.97 54.10
N ASP A 18 21.76 15.38 52.97
CA ASP A 18 23.13 14.93 52.71
C ASP A 18 23.32 14.79 51.19
N LEU A 19 23.99 15.79 50.64
CA LEU A 19 24.99 15.75 49.56
C LEU A 19 24.95 14.56 48.58
N LEU A 20 24.49 14.83 47.36
CA LEU A 20 24.92 14.10 46.16
C LEU A 20 25.15 15.12 45.01
N ILE A 21 26.40 15.57 44.95
CA ILE A 21 27.22 15.85 43.76
C ILE A 21 26.42 16.19 42.49
N GLU A 22 26.36 17.48 42.16
CA GLU A 22 26.12 17.94 40.79
C GLU A 22 27.28 17.46 39.90
N VAL A 23 27.06 16.37 39.18
CA VAL A 23 27.77 16.13 37.92
C VAL A 23 26.84 16.61 36.81
N THR A 24 27.04 17.85 36.38
CA THR A 24 26.48 18.38 35.14
C THR A 24 27.16 17.65 33.97
N VAL A 25 26.71 16.43 33.65
CA VAL A 25 26.89 15.90 32.31
C VAL A 25 25.72 16.44 31.51
N ASN A 26 26.01 17.32 30.55
CA ASN A 26 25.08 17.77 29.52
C ASN A 26 24.61 16.56 28.70
N ALA A 27 23.67 15.79 29.24
CA ALA A 27 22.71 15.09 28.44
C ALA A 27 21.81 16.17 27.86
N LYS A 28 22.01 16.51 26.59
CA LYS A 28 20.89 16.96 25.78
C LYS A 28 19.88 15.81 25.78
N THR A 29 19.03 15.81 26.79
CA THR A 29 17.70 15.22 26.71
C THR A 29 16.98 16.08 25.68
N ASP A 30 17.17 15.74 24.40
CA ASP A 30 16.20 16.12 23.39
C ASP A 30 14.89 15.46 23.80
N ASP A 31 13.99 16.29 24.30
CA ASP A 31 12.60 15.99 24.54
C ASP A 31 12.01 15.27 23.31
N ALA A 32 11.79 13.96 23.40
CA ALA A 32 10.97 13.22 22.44
C ALA A 32 10.32 11.97 23.04
N GLU A 33 10.03 11.94 24.34
CA GLU A 33 8.94 11.09 24.84
C GLU A 33 7.60 11.70 24.40
N GLY A 34 7.14 11.35 23.19
CA GLY A 34 5.80 11.74 22.76
C GLY A 34 5.55 11.82 21.26
N SER A 35 6.58 11.73 20.40
CA SER A 35 6.32 11.74 18.97
C SER A 35 5.80 10.37 18.50
N PHE A 36 4.51 10.32 18.16
CA PHE A 36 3.95 9.21 17.37
C PHE A 36 4.61 9.08 15.98
N SER A 37 5.41 10.07 15.54
CA SER A 37 6.09 10.03 14.24
C SER A 37 7.24 9.01 14.19
N THR A 38 7.53 8.53 12.99
CA THR A 38 8.69 7.66 12.75
C THR A 38 9.94 8.53 12.65
N PRO A 39 10.99 8.26 13.46
CA PRO A 39 12.24 9.00 13.38
C PRO A 39 12.83 9.01 11.96
N THR A 40 13.42 10.16 11.57
CA THR A 40 13.90 10.42 10.21
C THR A 40 14.93 9.38 9.75
N GLU A 41 15.80 8.93 10.64
CA GLU A 41 16.82 7.92 10.36
C GLU A 41 16.21 6.58 9.92
N PHE A 42 15.07 6.18 10.50
CA PHE A 42 14.36 4.96 10.09
C PHE A 42 13.64 5.15 8.75
N VAL A 43 13.11 6.36 8.49
CA VAL A 43 12.50 6.69 7.20
C VAL A 43 13.57 6.68 6.10
N ARG A 44 14.73 7.31 6.33
CA ARG A 44 15.87 7.33 5.39
C ARG A 44 16.37 5.92 5.12
N ALA A 45 16.63 5.13 6.16
CA ALA A 45 17.12 3.76 6.00
C ALA A 45 16.14 2.88 5.20
N ALA A 46 14.83 3.02 5.44
CA ALA A 46 13.81 2.31 4.67
C ALA A 46 13.76 2.79 3.21
N PHE A 47 13.78 4.11 3.00
CA PHE A 47 13.77 4.72 1.68
C PHE A 47 14.97 4.25 0.85
N ASP A 48 16.19 4.42 1.36
CA ASP A 48 17.42 4.03 0.67
C ASP A 48 17.42 2.55 0.33
N LYS A 49 16.94 1.70 1.27
CA LYS A 49 16.89 0.26 1.06
C LYS A 49 15.93 -0.14 -0.06
N VAL A 50 14.75 0.47 -0.13
CA VAL A 50 13.76 0.17 -1.17
C VAL A 50 14.19 0.77 -2.52
N LEU A 51 14.70 2.01 -2.52
CA LEU A 51 15.14 2.71 -3.72
C LEU A 51 16.48 2.20 -4.27
N GLU A 52 17.19 1.32 -3.55
CA GLU A 52 18.36 0.58 -4.04
C GLU A 52 18.04 -0.17 -5.35
N LYS A 53 16.83 -0.74 -5.44
CA LYS A 53 16.35 -1.50 -6.61
C LYS A 53 15.53 -0.67 -7.60
N VAL A 54 15.48 0.64 -7.39
CA VAL A 54 14.78 1.59 -8.27
C VAL A 54 15.79 2.31 -9.15
N GLU A 55 15.66 2.14 -10.45
CA GLU A 55 16.46 2.82 -11.47
C GLU A 55 15.83 4.18 -11.77
N VAL A 56 16.40 5.25 -11.21
CA VAL A 56 16.05 6.64 -11.47
C VAL A 56 17.24 7.52 -11.09
N GLU A 57 17.35 8.72 -11.66
CA GLU A 57 18.46 9.64 -11.39
C GLU A 57 18.55 10.00 -9.91
N SER A 58 19.78 10.12 -9.39
CA SER A 58 20.03 10.32 -7.95
C SER A 58 19.46 11.64 -7.42
N ASP A 59 19.42 12.69 -8.24
CA ASP A 59 18.82 13.98 -7.89
C ASP A 59 17.29 13.86 -7.68
N ILE A 60 16.62 13.02 -8.49
CA ILE A 60 15.20 12.71 -8.34
C ILE A 60 14.98 11.94 -7.03
N LYS A 61 15.87 10.99 -6.68
CA LYS A 61 15.77 10.25 -5.41
C LYS A 61 15.86 11.16 -4.19
N GLU A 62 16.79 12.11 -4.17
CA GLU A 62 16.92 13.04 -3.04
C GLU A 62 15.72 14.00 -2.93
N ARG A 63 15.26 14.60 -4.05
CA ARG A 63 14.05 15.44 -4.04
C ARG A 63 12.81 14.65 -3.59
N LEU A 64 12.68 13.42 -4.07
CA LEU A 64 11.61 12.53 -3.64
C LEU A 64 11.70 12.23 -2.14
N PHE A 65 12.91 11.96 -1.60
CA PHE A 65 13.08 11.71 -0.18
C PHE A 65 12.62 12.90 0.67
N GLU A 66 13.01 14.12 0.33
CA GLU A 66 12.62 15.33 1.05
C GLU A 66 11.09 15.50 1.07
N ALA A 67 10.44 15.35 -0.09
CA ALA A 67 8.99 15.45 -0.20
C ALA A 67 8.26 14.32 0.56
N TYR A 68 8.77 13.09 0.44
CA TYR A 68 8.20 11.92 1.11
C TYR A 68 8.36 12.00 2.63
N LEU A 69 9.53 12.40 3.14
CA LEU A 69 9.78 12.55 4.57
C LEU A 69 8.81 13.57 5.19
N SER A 70 8.63 14.72 4.53
CA SER A 70 7.68 15.75 4.99
C SER A 70 6.25 15.19 5.08
N ALA A 71 5.81 14.46 4.05
CA ALA A 71 4.48 13.83 4.04
C ALA A 71 4.31 12.74 5.11
N HIS A 72 5.33 11.90 5.30
CA HIS A 72 5.34 10.82 6.29
C HIS A 72 5.31 11.36 7.72
N GLN A 73 6.05 12.43 8.00
CA GLN A 73 6.04 13.09 9.31
C GLN A 73 4.70 13.80 9.59
N ALA A 74 4.02 14.29 8.55
CA ALA A 74 2.66 14.81 8.66
C ALA A 74 1.60 13.70 8.87
N GLY A 75 1.97 12.42 8.74
CA GLY A 75 1.07 11.29 8.94
C GLY A 75 -0.03 11.20 7.88
N SER A 76 0.23 11.66 6.65
CA SER A 76 -0.73 11.65 5.55
C SER A 76 -0.33 10.65 4.46
N PRO A 77 -0.92 9.42 4.46
CA PRO A 77 -0.68 8.45 3.40
C PRO A 77 -1.05 8.95 2.01
N HIS A 78 -1.97 9.92 1.91
CA HIS A 78 -2.33 10.53 0.64
C HIS A 78 -1.20 11.42 0.10
N GLU A 79 -0.61 12.27 0.95
CA GLU A 79 0.52 13.11 0.54
C GLU A 79 1.79 12.29 0.29
N GLU A 80 1.99 11.19 1.01
CA GLU A 80 3.09 10.25 0.73
C GLU A 80 3.00 9.68 -0.70
N ARG A 81 1.81 9.22 -1.10
CA ARG A 81 1.55 8.74 -2.47
C ARG A 81 1.74 9.85 -3.50
N LYS A 82 1.22 11.05 -3.22
CA LYS A 82 1.36 12.21 -4.11
C LYS A 82 2.81 12.62 -4.31
N ALA A 83 3.64 12.57 -3.25
CA ALA A 83 5.06 12.83 -3.34
C ALA A 83 5.75 11.86 -4.29
N VAL A 84 5.49 10.55 -4.16
CA VAL A 84 6.03 9.51 -5.05
C VAL A 84 5.59 9.74 -6.50
N THR A 85 4.28 9.89 -6.73
CA THR A 85 3.73 10.11 -8.07
C THR A 85 4.30 11.36 -8.74
N ALA A 86 4.39 12.49 -8.03
CA ALA A 86 4.86 13.76 -8.58
C ALA A 86 6.33 13.74 -9.02
N HIS A 87 7.16 12.89 -8.42
CA HIS A 87 8.59 12.80 -8.74
C HIS A 87 8.94 11.67 -9.70
N LEU A 88 8.16 10.58 -9.71
CA LEU A 88 8.47 9.41 -10.54
C LEU A 88 7.68 9.37 -11.85
N VAL A 89 6.42 9.81 -11.86
CA VAL A 89 5.62 9.77 -13.10
C VAL A 89 6.22 10.71 -14.14
N GLY A 90 6.39 10.20 -15.36
CA GLY A 90 7.04 10.91 -16.45
C GLY A 90 8.56 10.75 -16.48
N THR A 91 9.17 10.23 -15.41
CA THR A 91 10.56 9.76 -15.42
C THR A 91 10.56 8.32 -15.91
N LYS A 92 11.53 7.90 -16.73
CA LYS A 92 11.59 6.52 -17.25
C LYS A 92 12.06 5.51 -16.16
N TRP A 93 11.56 5.66 -14.94
CA TRP A 93 11.99 4.88 -13.78
C TRP A 93 11.64 3.41 -13.93
N ARG A 94 12.43 2.54 -13.29
CA ARG A 94 12.18 1.10 -13.23
C ARG A 94 12.36 0.59 -11.83
N TRP A 95 11.69 -0.51 -11.51
CA TRP A 95 11.78 -1.14 -10.20
C TRP A 95 11.84 -2.65 -10.38
N SER A 96 13.05 -3.16 -10.57
CA SER A 96 13.27 -4.55 -10.97
C SER A 96 12.72 -5.54 -9.93
N TRP A 97 12.81 -5.19 -8.65
CA TRP A 97 12.28 -6.00 -7.56
C TRP A 97 10.76 -6.21 -7.67
N LEU A 98 10.00 -5.18 -8.05
CA LEU A 98 8.56 -5.32 -8.32
C LEU A 98 8.30 -6.19 -9.54
N ASP A 99 9.08 -6.01 -10.60
CA ASP A 99 8.90 -6.78 -11.84
C ASP A 99 9.19 -8.28 -11.62
N GLU A 100 10.21 -8.63 -10.85
CA GLU A 100 10.53 -10.00 -10.42
C GLU A 100 9.38 -10.64 -9.64
N TRP A 101 8.78 -9.91 -8.71
CA TRP A 101 7.68 -10.41 -7.89
C TRP A 101 6.38 -10.56 -8.66
N ILE A 102 6.07 -9.62 -9.57
CA ILE A 102 4.96 -9.76 -10.50
C ILE A 102 5.11 -11.05 -11.31
N ASP A 103 6.31 -11.37 -11.79
CA ASP A 103 6.56 -12.59 -12.54
C ASP A 103 6.33 -13.85 -11.71
N ARG A 104 6.75 -13.83 -10.46
CA ARG A 104 6.51 -14.92 -9.53
C ARG A 104 5.02 -15.10 -9.21
N PHE A 105 4.27 -14.03 -8.93
CA PHE A 105 2.83 -14.11 -8.67
C PHE A 105 2.05 -14.65 -9.88
N ASN A 106 2.47 -14.26 -11.09
CA ASN A 106 1.90 -14.80 -12.33
C ASN A 106 2.21 -16.29 -12.51
N PHE A 107 3.45 -16.71 -12.20
CA PHE A 107 3.89 -18.10 -12.35
C PHE A 107 3.15 -19.03 -11.36
N GLU A 108 3.07 -18.63 -10.09
CA GLU A 108 2.40 -19.42 -9.04
C GLU A 108 0.87 -19.28 -9.06
N ASN A 109 0.34 -18.32 -9.83
CA ASN A 109 -1.07 -17.92 -9.83
C ASN A 109 -1.60 -17.57 -8.42
N GLU A 110 -0.72 -17.03 -7.57
CA GLU A 110 -1.01 -16.63 -6.20
C GLU A 110 -0.63 -15.15 -6.03
N TRP A 111 -1.64 -14.28 -6.10
CA TRP A 111 -1.46 -12.84 -5.90
C TRP A 111 -1.77 -12.45 -4.46
N PRO A 112 -0.97 -11.57 -3.83
CA PRO A 112 -1.30 -11.04 -2.52
C PRO A 112 -2.62 -10.24 -2.52
N PRO A 113 -3.41 -10.29 -1.43
CA PRO A 113 -4.60 -9.45 -1.32
C PRO A 113 -4.33 -7.96 -1.47
N SER A 114 -3.15 -7.48 -1.01
CA SER A 114 -2.72 -6.08 -1.16
C SER A 114 -2.56 -5.65 -2.63
N PHE A 115 -2.44 -6.60 -3.56
CA PHE A 115 -2.31 -6.35 -5.00
C PHE A 115 -3.63 -6.42 -5.75
N PHE A 116 -4.72 -6.92 -5.16
CA PHE A 116 -6.00 -7.08 -5.87
C PHE A 116 -6.52 -5.78 -6.51
N PRO A 117 -6.40 -4.60 -5.88
CA PRO A 117 -6.78 -3.34 -6.51
C PRO A 117 -5.95 -2.96 -7.75
N TYR A 118 -4.75 -3.54 -7.89
CA TYR A 118 -3.77 -3.18 -8.91
C TYR A 118 -3.56 -4.27 -9.96
N ARG A 119 -4.07 -5.48 -9.72
CA ARG A 119 -3.82 -6.67 -10.52
C ARG A 119 -4.12 -6.43 -12.00
N GLU A 120 -5.21 -5.75 -12.31
CA GLU A 120 -5.59 -5.47 -13.71
C GLU A 120 -4.56 -4.64 -14.49
N PHE A 121 -3.71 -3.87 -13.81
CA PHE A 121 -2.67 -3.03 -14.44
C PHE A 121 -1.27 -3.66 -14.42
N LEU A 122 -1.03 -4.59 -13.48
CA LEU A 122 0.27 -5.19 -13.24
C LEU A 122 0.42 -6.60 -13.85
N GLU A 123 -0.67 -7.34 -13.99
CA GLU A 123 -0.67 -8.69 -14.56
C GLU A 123 -0.27 -8.64 -16.05
N LYS A 124 0.77 -9.39 -16.43
CA LYS A 124 1.33 -9.37 -17.80
C LYS A 124 0.30 -9.73 -18.88
N ARG A 125 -0.66 -10.60 -18.54
CA ARG A 125 -1.75 -11.00 -19.44
C ARG A 125 -2.75 -9.86 -19.69
N ASN A 126 -2.85 -8.93 -18.76
CA ASN A 126 -3.63 -7.72 -18.92
C ASN A 126 -2.76 -6.65 -19.60
N SER A 127 -2.20 -6.97 -20.77
CA SER A 127 -1.79 -5.92 -21.70
C SER A 127 -3.04 -5.13 -22.08
N TYR A 128 -2.89 -3.82 -22.33
CA TYR A 128 -3.92 -2.97 -22.94
C TYR A 128 -4.86 -3.80 -23.83
N ARG A 129 -6.14 -3.94 -23.43
CA ARG A 129 -7.07 -4.90 -24.03
C ARG A 129 -6.99 -4.81 -25.54
N VAL A 130 -6.70 -5.92 -26.20
CA VAL A 130 -6.73 -6.08 -27.66
C VAL A 130 -8.14 -5.73 -28.16
N ALA A 131 -8.27 -5.41 -29.44
CA ALA A 131 -9.57 -5.15 -30.08
C ALA A 131 -10.63 -6.17 -29.61
N PRO A 132 -11.88 -5.73 -29.36
CA PRO A 132 -12.90 -6.59 -28.76
C PRO A 132 -13.08 -7.84 -29.61
N THR A 133 -13.02 -9.00 -28.97
CA THR A 133 -13.11 -10.31 -29.62
C THR A 133 -14.49 -10.95 -29.49
N ASN A 134 -15.32 -10.41 -28.60
CA ASN A 134 -16.66 -10.90 -28.34
C ASN A 134 -17.65 -9.76 -28.04
N VAL A 135 -18.93 -10.13 -28.09
CA VAL A 135 -20.09 -9.26 -27.85
C VAL A 135 -20.00 -8.48 -26.53
N SER A 136 -19.60 -9.15 -25.44
CA SER A 136 -19.50 -8.51 -24.12
C SER A 136 -18.42 -7.43 -24.13
N GLU A 137 -17.23 -7.74 -24.66
CA GLU A 137 -16.14 -6.78 -24.80
C GLU A 137 -16.52 -5.57 -25.66
N SER A 138 -17.23 -5.79 -26.77
CA SER A 138 -17.73 -4.72 -27.63
C SER A 138 -18.68 -3.79 -26.89
N LEU A 139 -19.59 -4.31 -26.06
CA LEU A 139 -20.51 -3.50 -25.25
C LEU A 139 -19.78 -2.66 -24.20
N TYR A 140 -18.72 -3.19 -23.60
CA TYR A 140 -17.88 -2.45 -22.63
C TYR A 140 -17.20 -1.22 -23.23
N LEU A 141 -17.10 -1.12 -24.54
CA LEU A 141 -16.50 0.04 -25.21
C LEU A 141 -17.39 1.28 -25.21
N PHE A 142 -18.69 1.12 -24.97
CA PHE A 142 -19.68 2.18 -25.04
C PHE A 142 -20.22 2.52 -23.66
N THR A 143 -20.49 3.80 -23.46
CA THR A 143 -21.20 4.32 -22.30
C THR A 143 -22.68 3.97 -22.36
N VAL A 144 -23.36 4.03 -21.21
CA VAL A 144 -24.83 3.86 -21.13
C VAL A 144 -25.58 4.83 -22.06
N LYS A 145 -25.05 6.05 -22.23
CA LYS A 145 -25.63 7.06 -23.13
C LYS A 145 -25.51 6.64 -24.59
N GLU A 146 -24.34 6.14 -25.00
CA GLU A 146 -24.10 5.67 -26.37
C GLU A 146 -24.93 4.42 -26.70
N LEU A 147 -25.01 3.45 -25.78
CA LEU A 147 -25.84 2.25 -25.96
C LEU A 147 -27.32 2.62 -26.15
N ARG A 148 -27.85 3.55 -25.34
CA ARG A 148 -29.24 4.04 -25.50
C ARG A 148 -29.46 4.78 -26.82
N ALA A 149 -28.48 5.55 -27.27
CA ALA A 149 -28.54 6.22 -28.56
C ALA A 149 -28.60 5.21 -29.70
N TRP A 150 -27.77 4.16 -29.63
CA TRP A 150 -27.72 3.08 -30.63
C TRP A 150 -29.05 2.33 -30.73
N LEU A 151 -29.63 1.93 -29.59
CA LEU A 151 -30.95 1.28 -29.53
C LEU A 151 -32.04 2.17 -30.12
N LYS A 152 -32.01 3.48 -29.84
CA LYS A 152 -32.98 4.44 -30.38
C LYS A 152 -32.83 4.61 -31.89
N GLU A 153 -31.60 4.73 -32.39
CA GLU A 153 -31.29 4.90 -33.82
C GLU A 153 -31.73 3.69 -34.66
N ASN A 154 -31.69 2.50 -34.08
CA ASN A 154 -32.16 1.25 -34.71
C ASN A 154 -33.64 0.95 -34.39
N GLU A 155 -34.38 1.92 -33.86
CA GLU A 155 -35.82 1.82 -33.54
C GLU A 155 -36.18 0.68 -32.58
N ILE A 156 -35.22 0.22 -31.78
CA ILE A 156 -35.39 -0.86 -30.80
C ILE A 156 -36.06 -0.28 -29.55
N LYS A 157 -37.31 -0.69 -29.31
CA LYS A 157 -38.07 -0.28 -28.12
C LYS A 157 -37.61 -1.06 -26.90
N VAL A 158 -36.67 -0.49 -26.16
CA VAL A 158 -36.26 -1.03 -24.86
C VAL A 158 -37.08 -0.40 -23.75
N ARG A 159 -37.55 -1.20 -22.80
CA ARG A 159 -38.17 -0.67 -21.57
C ARG A 159 -37.19 0.28 -20.87
N PRO A 160 -37.64 1.35 -20.18
CA PRO A 160 -36.75 2.22 -19.45
C PRO A 160 -35.93 1.45 -18.41
N CYS A 161 -34.68 1.14 -18.74
CA CYS A 161 -33.76 0.40 -17.89
C CYS A 161 -32.79 1.36 -17.22
N ARG A 162 -32.68 1.24 -15.89
CA ARG A 162 -31.78 2.09 -15.09
C ARG A 162 -30.38 1.51 -15.00
N LYS A 163 -30.24 0.19 -15.16
CA LYS A 163 -28.99 -0.53 -14.98
C LYS A 163 -28.35 -0.85 -16.32
N ARG A 164 -27.02 -0.77 -16.38
CA ARG A 164 -26.23 -1.09 -17.58
C ARG A 164 -26.47 -2.52 -18.07
N GLN A 165 -26.55 -3.49 -17.15
CA GLN A 165 -26.78 -4.90 -17.49
C GLN A 165 -28.09 -5.11 -18.26
N GLU A 166 -29.16 -4.41 -17.91
CA GLU A 166 -30.45 -4.50 -18.61
C GLU A 166 -30.35 -3.94 -20.05
N LEU A 167 -29.54 -2.90 -20.26
CA LEU A 167 -29.24 -2.37 -21.59
C LEU A 167 -28.37 -3.33 -22.41
N GLU A 168 -27.38 -3.95 -21.78
CA GLU A 168 -26.51 -4.95 -22.43
C GLU A 168 -27.33 -6.15 -22.91
N VAL A 169 -28.26 -6.66 -22.10
CA VAL A 169 -29.19 -7.72 -22.53
C VAL A 169 -30.03 -7.29 -23.73
N ALA A 170 -30.62 -6.09 -23.68
CA ALA A 170 -31.40 -5.57 -24.80
C ALA A 170 -30.57 -5.39 -26.09
N MET A 171 -29.31 -5.00 -25.95
CA MET A 171 -28.38 -4.97 -27.09
C MET A 171 -28.13 -6.38 -27.64
N ILE A 172 -27.90 -7.37 -26.78
CA ILE A 172 -27.71 -8.78 -27.17
C ILE A 172 -28.90 -9.34 -27.93
N GLU A 173 -30.11 -9.02 -27.52
CA GLU A 173 -31.33 -9.58 -28.11
C GLU A 173 -31.74 -8.91 -29.42
N ALA A 174 -31.48 -7.61 -29.58
CA ALA A 174 -32.12 -6.82 -30.63
C ALA A 174 -31.17 -6.27 -31.70
N VAL A 175 -29.85 -6.40 -31.52
CA VAL A 175 -28.87 -5.76 -32.40
C VAL A 175 -28.25 -6.77 -33.38
N PRO A 176 -28.19 -6.46 -34.70
CA PRO A 176 -27.36 -7.19 -35.64
C PRO A 176 -25.87 -7.05 -35.28
N TRP A 177 -25.29 -8.13 -34.77
CA TRP A 177 -23.96 -8.12 -34.17
C TRP A 177 -22.85 -7.84 -35.17
N GLU A 178 -23.00 -8.23 -36.44
CA GLU A 178 -22.03 -7.95 -37.49
C GLU A 178 -21.81 -6.44 -37.63
N ARG A 179 -22.91 -5.68 -37.73
CA ARG A 179 -22.86 -4.21 -37.88
C ARG A 179 -22.38 -3.53 -36.60
N PHE A 180 -22.75 -4.05 -35.44
CA PHE A 180 -22.31 -3.47 -34.17
C PHE A 180 -20.82 -3.71 -33.91
N CYS A 181 -20.29 -4.88 -34.28
CA CYS A 181 -18.87 -5.20 -34.15
C CYS A 181 -17.99 -4.24 -34.97
N ASP A 182 -18.38 -3.89 -36.19
CA ASP A 182 -17.65 -2.90 -37.00
C ASP A 182 -17.60 -1.53 -36.32
N VAL A 183 -18.75 -1.06 -35.79
CA VAL A 183 -18.84 0.20 -35.05
C VAL A 183 -18.03 0.14 -33.74
N ALA A 184 -18.04 -1.00 -33.05
CA ALA A 184 -17.26 -1.23 -31.85
C ALA A 184 -15.76 -1.21 -32.13
N LEU A 185 -15.32 -1.79 -33.26
CA LEU A 185 -13.93 -1.78 -33.70
C LEU A 185 -13.48 -0.36 -34.06
N GLU A 186 -14.31 0.40 -34.78
CA GLU A 186 -13.99 1.79 -35.10
C GLU A 186 -13.90 2.65 -33.83
N GLN A 187 -14.85 2.49 -32.90
CA GLN A 187 -14.82 3.16 -31.60
C GLN A 187 -13.60 2.75 -30.76
N TYR A 188 -13.18 1.49 -30.85
CA TYR A 188 -11.96 1.00 -30.22
C TYR A 188 -10.73 1.72 -30.79
N GLN A 189 -10.59 1.75 -32.11
CA GLN A 189 -9.45 2.37 -32.80
C GLN A 189 -9.38 3.88 -32.55
N ARG A 190 -10.51 4.59 -32.61
CA ARG A 190 -10.57 6.05 -32.34
C ARG A 190 -10.10 6.41 -30.93
N ASN A 191 -10.37 5.54 -29.95
CA ASN A 191 -10.04 5.79 -28.54
C ASN A 191 -8.78 5.06 -28.07
N GLU A 192 -8.07 4.40 -28.98
CA GLU A 192 -6.98 3.49 -28.62
C GLU A 192 -5.87 4.21 -27.87
N ALA A 193 -5.42 5.34 -28.42
CA ALA A 193 -4.37 6.16 -27.84
C ALA A 193 -4.74 6.65 -26.42
N THR A 194 -5.96 7.17 -26.25
CA THR A 194 -6.46 7.67 -24.95
C THR A 194 -6.54 6.54 -23.93
N ARG A 195 -7.10 5.39 -24.29
CA ARG A 195 -7.22 4.25 -23.36
C ARG A 195 -5.86 3.66 -23.00
N ARG A 196 -4.93 3.59 -23.96
CA ARG A 196 -3.54 3.18 -23.70
C ARG A 196 -2.86 4.16 -22.74
N ALA A 197 -3.05 5.47 -22.93
CA ALA A 197 -2.52 6.48 -22.03
C ALA A 197 -3.10 6.32 -20.62
N THR A 198 -4.43 6.21 -20.46
CA THR A 198 -5.08 5.99 -19.17
C THR A 198 -4.65 4.68 -18.51
N PHE A 199 -4.49 3.60 -19.28
CA PHE A 199 -3.99 2.33 -18.74
C PHE A 199 -2.56 2.46 -18.20
N ASN A 200 -1.68 3.11 -18.97
CA ASN A 200 -0.30 3.35 -18.54
C ASN A 200 -0.24 4.26 -17.31
N GLU A 201 -1.07 5.30 -17.25
CA GLU A 201 -1.19 6.19 -16.09
C GLU A 201 -1.58 5.40 -14.83
N LYS A 202 -2.63 4.58 -14.90
CA LYS A 202 -3.06 3.74 -13.77
C LYS A 202 -2.02 2.70 -13.38
N LYS A 203 -1.28 2.16 -14.36
CA LYS A 203 -0.17 1.24 -14.11
C LYS A 203 0.95 1.95 -13.33
N GLU A 204 1.33 3.15 -13.72
CA GLU A 204 2.33 3.95 -13.00
C GLU A 204 1.85 4.33 -11.59
N GLU A 205 0.59 4.72 -11.45
CA GLU A 205 -0.02 5.00 -10.15
C GLU A 205 0.02 3.76 -9.22
N ALA A 206 -0.33 2.58 -9.73
CA ALA A 206 -0.25 1.33 -8.98
C ALA A 206 1.18 1.03 -8.50
N ARG A 207 2.20 1.22 -9.36
CA ARG A 207 3.61 1.04 -9.00
C ARG A 207 4.03 2.03 -7.91
N CYS A 208 3.66 3.30 -8.04
CA CYS A 208 3.93 4.33 -7.04
C CYS A 208 3.29 3.99 -5.69
N ASN A 209 2.04 3.54 -5.68
CA ASN A 209 1.32 3.16 -4.47
C ASN A 209 1.99 2.00 -3.72
N LEU A 210 2.42 0.97 -4.46
CA LEU A 210 3.16 -0.16 -3.89
C LEU A 210 4.53 0.28 -3.35
N LEU A 211 5.22 1.18 -4.05
CA LEU A 211 6.49 1.75 -3.59
C LEU A 211 6.32 2.50 -2.28
N THR A 212 5.34 3.41 -2.21
CA THR A 212 4.96 4.12 -0.99
C THR A 212 4.70 3.14 0.16
N HIS A 213 3.84 2.15 -0.06
CA HIS A 213 3.50 1.17 0.98
C HIS A 213 4.73 0.43 1.50
N THR A 214 5.62 0.02 0.59
CA THR A 214 6.83 -0.73 0.92
C THR A 214 7.79 0.09 1.79
N ILE A 215 8.01 1.37 1.44
CA ILE A 215 8.86 2.27 2.22
C ILE A 215 8.24 2.49 3.60
N THR A 216 6.94 2.80 3.65
CA THR A 216 6.21 3.08 4.90
C THR A 216 6.23 1.86 5.83
N ALA A 217 5.97 0.65 5.31
CA ALA A 217 5.99 -0.59 6.07
C ALA A 217 7.38 -0.87 6.66
N LEU A 218 8.44 -0.75 5.86
CA LEU A 218 9.81 -0.97 6.32
C LEU A 218 10.22 0.09 7.36
N ALA A 219 9.85 1.36 7.17
CA ALA A 219 10.15 2.42 8.14
C ALA A 219 9.51 2.14 9.51
N TYR A 220 8.25 1.69 9.53
CA TYR A 220 7.58 1.30 10.77
C TYR A 220 8.21 0.08 11.43
N GLN A 221 8.66 -0.90 10.64
CA GLN A 221 9.34 -2.08 11.16
C GLN A 221 10.69 -1.73 11.77
N LEU A 222 11.50 -0.91 11.10
CA LEU A 222 12.78 -0.43 11.64
C LEU A 222 12.59 0.33 12.95
N ARG A 223 11.60 1.22 13.02
CA ARG A 223 11.24 1.92 14.26
C ARG A 223 10.86 0.96 15.38
N ARG A 224 10.06 -0.07 15.08
CA ARG A 224 9.64 -1.07 16.07
C ARG A 224 10.84 -1.86 16.60
N ARG A 225 11.81 -2.19 15.75
CA ARG A 225 13.04 -2.93 16.09
C ARG A 225 14.07 -2.13 16.90
N SER A 226 13.89 -0.81 17.05
CA SER A 226 14.86 0.03 17.77
C SER A 226 15.27 -0.60 19.12
N PRO A 227 16.58 -0.70 19.44
CA PRO A 227 17.08 -1.31 20.67
C PRO A 227 16.47 -0.72 21.95
N SER A 228 16.06 0.55 21.91
CA SER A 228 15.30 1.20 22.98
C SER A 228 13.95 0.54 23.31
N ARG A 229 13.51 -0.45 22.52
CA ARG A 229 12.28 -1.23 22.71
C ARG A 229 12.53 -2.71 23.02
N GLU A 230 13.76 -3.12 23.29
CA GLU A 230 14.01 -4.47 23.78
C GLU A 230 13.53 -4.59 25.23
N ILE A 231 12.49 -5.40 25.43
CA ILE A 231 11.90 -5.64 26.75
C ILE A 231 12.30 -7.04 27.19
N GLU A 232 12.91 -7.15 28.37
CA GLU A 232 13.29 -8.45 28.94
C GLU A 232 12.09 -9.39 29.03
N GLY A 233 12.27 -10.65 28.63
CA GLY A 233 11.20 -11.65 28.59
C GLY A 233 10.26 -11.56 27.38
N TRP A 234 10.48 -10.63 26.46
CA TRP A 234 9.74 -10.53 25.19
C TRP A 234 10.58 -11.01 24.01
N THR A 235 9.90 -11.37 22.93
CA THR A 235 10.50 -11.72 21.64
C THR A 235 9.67 -11.12 20.51
N TRP A 236 10.26 -11.06 19.33
CA TRP A 236 9.57 -10.70 18.10
C TRP A 236 8.96 -11.95 17.46
N ILE A 237 7.73 -11.80 16.98
CA ILE A 237 7.14 -12.70 15.99
C ILE A 237 6.69 -11.90 14.78
N ILE A 238 6.58 -12.57 13.64
CA ILE A 238 6.05 -12.01 12.41
C ILE A 238 4.63 -12.52 12.23
N GLN A 239 3.70 -11.58 12.07
CA GLN A 239 2.37 -11.85 11.56
C GLN A 239 2.47 -11.76 10.03
N PRO A 240 2.34 -12.89 9.30
CA PRO A 240 2.38 -12.87 7.85
C PRO A 240 1.10 -12.26 7.29
N ASP A 241 1.17 -11.76 6.06
CA ASP A 241 -0.02 -11.64 5.24
C ASP A 241 -0.51 -13.01 4.71
N ASP A 242 -1.65 -13.00 4.01
CA ASP A 242 -2.36 -14.22 3.63
C ASP A 242 -1.72 -15.01 2.48
N THR A 243 -0.52 -14.65 2.02
CA THR A 243 0.19 -15.42 0.98
C THR A 243 0.92 -16.64 1.57
N SER A 244 0.99 -17.72 0.79
CA SER A 244 1.75 -18.92 1.15
C SER A 244 3.24 -18.58 1.39
N PHE A 245 3.80 -17.68 0.58
CA PHE A 245 5.18 -17.25 0.69
C PHE A 245 5.44 -16.46 1.98
N ALA A 246 4.63 -15.45 2.30
CA ALA A 246 4.80 -14.70 3.55
C ALA A 246 4.58 -15.60 4.78
N ARG A 247 3.60 -16.51 4.73
CA ARG A 247 3.38 -17.50 5.79
C ARG A 247 4.60 -18.39 6.00
N ALA A 248 5.21 -18.90 4.92
CA ALA A 248 6.40 -19.73 5.01
C ALA A 248 7.60 -18.94 5.57
N ALA A 249 7.83 -17.71 5.10
CA ALA A 249 8.91 -16.85 5.57
C ALA A 249 8.73 -16.48 7.06
N ALA A 250 7.52 -16.08 7.46
CA ALA A 250 7.20 -15.77 8.85
C ALA A 250 7.33 -17.00 9.76
N LYS A 251 6.91 -18.18 9.29
CA LYS A 251 7.10 -19.43 10.04
C LYS A 251 8.59 -19.70 10.29
N ASN A 252 9.43 -19.62 9.25
CA ASN A 252 10.88 -19.84 9.39
C ASN A 252 11.50 -18.84 10.38
N PHE A 253 11.07 -17.57 10.33
CA PHE A 253 11.52 -16.58 11.31
C PHE A 253 11.07 -16.92 12.73
N ASN A 254 9.78 -17.21 12.92
CA ASN A 254 9.19 -17.50 14.22
C ASN A 254 9.75 -18.79 14.85
N GLU A 255 10.21 -19.74 14.05
CA GLU A 255 10.89 -20.97 14.47
C GLU A 255 12.40 -20.80 14.69
N GLY A 256 12.95 -19.59 14.48
CA GLY A 256 14.38 -19.30 14.62
C GLY A 256 15.25 -19.88 13.50
N GLN A 257 14.66 -20.24 12.36
CA GLN A 257 15.35 -20.76 11.17
C GLN A 257 15.78 -19.65 10.20
N SER A 258 15.34 -18.41 10.42
CA SER A 258 15.68 -17.23 9.60
C SER A 258 15.68 -15.96 10.46
N GLU A 259 16.55 -15.02 10.12
CA GLU A 259 16.56 -13.67 10.70
C GLU A 259 15.94 -12.62 9.75
N THR A 260 15.35 -13.08 8.65
CA THR A 260 14.79 -12.21 7.62
C THR A 260 13.48 -11.59 8.11
N PHE A 261 13.42 -10.26 8.08
CA PHE A 261 12.22 -9.49 8.37
C PHE A 261 11.50 -9.10 7.07
N PRO A 262 10.18 -8.83 7.13
CA PRO A 262 9.47 -8.16 6.05
C PRO A 262 10.06 -6.76 5.74
N PRO A 263 9.62 -6.10 4.64
CA PRO A 263 8.76 -6.64 3.59
C PRO A 263 9.49 -7.72 2.78
N TYR A 264 8.88 -8.89 2.64
CA TYR A 264 9.43 -10.00 1.86
C TYR A 264 9.26 -9.81 0.35
N TYR A 265 8.30 -8.97 -0.04
CA TYR A 265 8.05 -8.53 -1.41
C TYR A 265 7.46 -7.11 -1.41
N PRO A 266 7.47 -6.39 -2.55
CA PRO A 266 6.89 -5.05 -2.65
C PRO A 266 5.42 -5.04 -2.23
N GLY A 267 5.00 -4.15 -1.34
CA GLY A 267 3.60 -4.12 -0.90
C GLY A 267 3.22 -5.23 0.10
N ASP A 268 4.19 -5.94 0.66
CA ASP A 268 3.98 -6.95 1.71
C ASP A 268 3.34 -6.32 2.96
N GLY A 269 2.22 -6.91 3.38
CA GLY A 269 1.45 -6.47 4.54
C GLY A 269 1.90 -7.08 5.86
N SER A 270 2.89 -7.97 5.84
CA SER A 270 3.43 -8.63 7.02
C SER A 270 4.05 -7.64 8.00
N TYR A 271 3.89 -7.88 9.30
CA TYR A 271 4.39 -6.98 10.33
C TYR A 271 4.92 -7.70 11.55
N ILE A 272 5.82 -7.01 12.27
CA ILE A 272 6.41 -7.53 13.51
C ILE A 272 5.55 -7.16 14.72
N LYS A 273 5.39 -8.11 15.63
CA LYS A 273 4.68 -7.99 16.91
C LYS A 273 5.58 -8.46 18.05
N HIS A 274 5.53 -7.74 19.16
CA HIS A 274 6.14 -8.17 20.42
C HIS A 274 5.22 -9.14 21.14
N VAL A 275 5.75 -10.28 21.56
CA VAL A 275 5.05 -11.24 22.42
C VAL A 275 5.91 -11.67 23.60
N ARG A 276 5.29 -11.96 24.73
CA ARG A 276 5.98 -12.56 25.88
C ARG A 276 6.43 -13.97 25.50
N LYS A 277 7.67 -14.34 25.83
CA LYS A 277 8.24 -15.66 25.54
C LYS A 277 7.35 -16.81 26.05
N GLU A 278 6.71 -16.62 27.20
CA GLU A 278 5.77 -17.57 27.82
C GLU A 278 4.50 -17.84 27.00
N LYS A 279 4.09 -16.90 26.13
CA LYS A 279 2.87 -17.00 25.32
C LYS A 279 3.13 -17.45 23.87
N MET A 280 4.39 -17.65 23.50
CA MET A 280 4.80 -17.93 22.13
C MET A 280 4.10 -19.16 21.54
N GLY A 281 4.02 -20.27 22.30
CA GLY A 281 3.37 -21.50 21.83
C GLY A 281 1.86 -21.38 21.55
N LYS A 282 1.19 -20.33 22.06
CA LYS A 282 -0.24 -20.07 21.78
C LYS A 282 -0.46 -19.11 20.60
N GLU A 283 0.54 -18.29 20.25
CA GLU A 283 0.45 -17.31 19.16
C GLU A 283 1.01 -17.87 17.83
N LEU A 284 1.66 -19.04 17.87
CA LEU A 284 2.17 -19.75 16.69
C LEU A 284 1.20 -20.80 16.12
N GLN A 285 0.04 -21.00 16.77
CA GLN A 285 -1.05 -21.89 16.31
C GLN A 285 -2.08 -21.10 15.52
#